data_AF-A0A9D8YMR0-F1
#
_entry.id   AF-A0A9D8YMR0-F1
#
_cell.length_a   1.000
_cell.length_b   1.000
_cell.length_c   1.000
_cell.angle_alpha   90.00
_cell.angle_beta   90.00
_cell.angle_gamma   90.00
#
_symmetry.space_group_name_H-M   'P 1'
#
loop_
_entity.id
_entity.type
_entity.pdbx_description
1 polymer ?
#
loop_
_entity_poly.entity_id
_entity_poly.type
_entity_poly.pdbx_seq_one_letter_code
_entity_poly.pdbx_strand_id
1 'polypeptide(L)'
;MSCWPWRYAYATGDKTNRSCDSSRQSFYETRWHRQSGRSFGVRRPLRYLAHHLDLNESQTRRMASVLNTLKTEREQAELDEKRTVTALASLLEEGTPTLAEARKVLKARVDSADQLKEETAKALVAISDFLDQDQREEFINLLLTGSVSL
;
A
#
# COMPACT_ATOMS: atom_id res chain seq x y z
N MET A 1 8.34 49.60 -10.59
CA MET A 1 8.17 48.20 -11.04
C MET A 1 9.55 47.60 -11.15
N SER A 2 9.98 46.89 -10.12
CA SER A 2 11.34 46.38 -10.03
C SER A 2 11.30 44.91 -9.63
N CYS A 3 11.66 44.11 -10.62
CA CYS A 3 11.80 42.66 -10.63
C CYS A 3 12.88 42.23 -9.62
N TRP A 4 12.59 41.24 -8.77
CA TRP A 4 13.55 40.73 -7.78
C TRP A 4 14.47 39.70 -8.44
N PRO A 5 15.80 39.90 -8.48
CA PRO A 5 16.73 38.98 -9.09
C PRO A 5 17.23 37.94 -8.09
N TRP A 6 17.13 36.68 -8.52
CA TRP A 6 17.85 35.54 -7.96
C TRP A 6 19.36 35.76 -8.11
N ARG A 7 20.13 35.69 -7.02
CA ARG A 7 21.51 35.15 -7.01
C ARG A 7 22.14 35.08 -5.62
N TYR A 8 22.46 33.85 -5.23
CA TYR A 8 23.69 33.42 -4.56
C TYR A 8 24.25 34.29 -3.41
N ALA A 9 23.95 33.89 -2.19
CA ALA A 9 24.81 34.14 -1.04
C ALA A 9 25.78 32.97 -0.87
N TYR A 10 26.99 33.09 -1.42
CA TYR A 10 28.13 32.27 -1.01
C TYR A 10 28.70 32.89 0.27
N ALA A 11 28.42 32.27 1.41
CA ALA A 11 29.10 32.60 2.65
C ALA A 11 30.54 32.07 2.59
N THR A 12 31.49 32.99 2.41
CA THR A 12 32.92 32.72 2.50
C THR A 12 33.35 32.60 3.96
N GLY A 13 33.67 31.37 4.36
CA GLY A 13 34.82 30.95 5.15
C GLY A 13 35.19 31.73 6.42
N ASP A 14 34.85 31.15 7.57
CA ASP A 14 35.65 31.31 8.78
C ASP A 14 36.44 30.02 9.03
N LYS A 15 37.76 30.16 9.17
CA LYS A 15 38.73 29.06 9.34
C LYS A 15 38.99 28.90 10.83
N THR A 16 38.38 27.91 11.47
CA THR A 16 38.96 27.33 12.69
C THR A 16 38.94 25.81 12.65
N ASN A 17 40.11 25.30 13.01
CA ASN A 17 40.60 23.94 12.88
C ASN A 17 39.93 23.03 13.92
N ARG A 18 39.22 21.98 13.48
CA ARG A 18 38.94 20.81 14.31
C ARG A 18 38.78 19.57 13.44
N SER A 19 39.81 18.72 13.50
CA SER A 19 39.85 17.36 12.97
C SER A 19 38.75 16.49 13.59
N CYS A 20 37.83 15.98 12.76
CA CYS A 20 37.20 14.66 12.89
C CYS A 20 36.30 14.37 11.66
N ASP A 21 36.67 13.32 10.93
CA ASP A 21 35.85 12.19 10.47
C ASP A 21 34.43 12.39 9.86
N SER A 22 34.24 11.64 8.77
CA SER A 22 32.98 11.15 8.20
C SER A 22 32.12 12.10 7.35
N SER A 23 32.13 11.81 6.04
CA SER A 23 30.94 11.75 5.17
C SER A 23 29.83 12.78 5.42
N ARG A 24 30.00 13.99 4.88
CA ARG A 24 28.87 14.87 4.56
C ARG A 24 28.15 14.36 3.31
N GLN A 25 27.50 13.21 3.44
CA GLN A 25 26.42 12.84 2.52
C GLN A 25 25.23 13.76 2.83
N SER A 26 24.87 14.55 1.82
CA SER A 26 23.70 15.41 1.74
C SER A 26 22.46 14.81 2.41
N PHE A 27 22.03 15.43 3.51
CA PHE A 27 20.93 14.98 4.38
C PHE A 27 19.54 15.40 3.88
N TYR A 28 19.37 15.65 2.58
CA TYR A 28 18.09 16.10 2.00
C TYR A 28 17.51 15.17 0.92
N GLU A 29 18.14 14.04 0.59
CA GLU A 29 17.71 13.22 -0.57
C GLU A 29 17.23 11.79 -0.24
N THR A 30 17.19 11.39 1.03
CA THR A 30 16.85 10.00 1.41
C THR A 30 15.56 9.81 2.21
N ARG A 31 14.73 10.84 2.37
CA ARG A 31 13.53 10.75 3.23
C ARG A 31 12.29 10.12 2.58
N TRP A 32 12.31 9.78 1.29
CA TRP A 32 11.10 9.30 0.59
C TRP A 32 11.24 7.95 -0.16
N HIS A 33 12.33 7.19 0.01
CA HIS A 33 12.53 5.99 -0.80
C HIS A 33 12.88 4.67 -0.08
N ARG A 34 12.73 4.55 1.26
CA ARG A 34 12.97 3.24 1.90
C ARG A 34 11.96 2.71 2.91
N GLN A 35 10.90 3.45 3.27
CA GLN A 35 9.99 2.95 4.31
C GLN A 35 8.52 3.36 4.12
N SER A 36 7.94 3.16 2.94
CA SER A 36 6.50 2.89 2.86
C SER A 36 6.35 1.37 2.72
N GLY A 37 6.09 0.70 3.85
CA GLY A 37 5.81 -0.74 3.84
C GLY A 37 4.68 -1.01 2.84
N ARG A 38 4.98 -1.83 1.82
CA ARG A 38 4.11 -2.63 0.93
C ARG A 38 2.62 -2.25 0.82
N SER A 39 2.27 -0.97 0.81
CA SER A 39 0.88 -0.51 0.71
C SER A 39 0.36 -0.92 -0.67
N PHE A 40 -0.76 -1.62 -0.68
CA PHE A 40 -1.41 -2.07 -1.90
C PHE A 40 -1.85 -0.84 -2.71
N GLY A 41 -1.22 -0.60 -3.86
CA GLY A 41 -1.50 0.55 -4.71
C GLY A 41 -2.22 0.15 -5.99
N VAL A 42 -3.04 1.03 -6.56
CA VAL A 42 -3.75 0.75 -7.83
C VAL A 42 -2.84 0.94 -9.03
N ARG A 43 -2.06 2.03 -9.05
CA ARG A 43 -1.40 2.53 -10.27
C ARG A 43 -0.34 1.59 -10.84
N ARG A 44 0.50 0.98 -9.99
CA ARG A 44 1.59 0.10 -10.43
C ARG A 44 1.07 -1.27 -10.92
N PRO A 45 0.21 -1.97 -10.16
CA PRO A 45 -0.45 -3.19 -10.64
C PRO A 45 -1.28 -2.94 -11.90
N LEU A 46 -2.04 -1.86 -11.97
CA LEU A 46 -2.83 -1.54 -13.16
C LEU A 46 -1.95 -1.36 -14.40
N ARG A 47 -0.84 -0.62 -14.30
CA ARG A 47 0.08 -0.45 -15.42
C ARG A 47 0.67 -1.78 -15.88
N TYR A 48 1.05 -2.62 -14.93
CA TYR A 48 1.62 -3.93 -15.20
C TYR A 48 0.61 -4.84 -15.91
N LEU A 49 -0.60 -4.94 -15.37
CA LEU A 49 -1.70 -5.73 -15.94
C LEU A 49 -2.14 -5.22 -17.30
N ALA A 50 -2.26 -3.89 -17.47
CA ALA A 50 -2.66 -3.28 -18.74
C ALA A 50 -1.67 -3.61 -19.86
N HIS A 51 -0.36 -3.63 -19.55
CA HIS A 51 0.68 -3.99 -20.52
C HIS A 51 0.73 -5.49 -20.80
N HIS A 52 0.67 -6.34 -19.76
CA HIS A 52 0.80 -7.80 -19.94
C HIS A 52 -0.42 -8.44 -20.57
N LEU A 53 -1.62 -7.95 -20.27
CA LEU A 53 -2.87 -8.49 -20.79
C LEU A 53 -3.38 -7.72 -22.03
N ASP A 54 -2.62 -6.76 -22.54
CA ASP A 54 -3.02 -5.88 -23.65
C ASP A 54 -4.45 -5.32 -23.47
N LEU A 55 -4.71 -4.76 -22.28
CA LEU A 55 -6.06 -4.31 -21.93
C LEU A 55 -6.45 -3.10 -22.76
N ASN A 56 -7.64 -3.14 -23.36
CA ASN A 56 -8.21 -1.96 -24.00
C ASN A 56 -8.65 -0.92 -22.95
N GLU A 57 -9.01 0.29 -23.39
CA GLU A 57 -9.37 1.39 -22.48
C GLU A 57 -10.57 1.07 -21.57
N SER A 58 -11.55 0.30 -22.08
CA SER A 58 -12.71 -0.12 -21.29
C SER A 58 -12.32 -1.12 -20.20
N GLN A 59 -11.57 -2.15 -20.56
CA GLN A 59 -11.04 -3.16 -19.64
C GLN A 59 -10.10 -2.52 -18.60
N THR A 60 -9.25 -1.58 -19.01
CA THR A 60 -8.35 -0.85 -18.11
C THR A 60 -9.14 -0.05 -17.06
N ARG A 61 -10.23 0.61 -17.43
CA ARG A 61 -11.10 1.32 -16.48
C ARG A 61 -11.78 0.36 -15.51
N ARG A 62 -12.29 -0.78 -16.00
CA ARG A 62 -12.89 -1.82 -15.14
C ARG A 62 -11.87 -2.41 -14.17
N MET A 63 -10.68 -2.74 -14.65
CA MET A 63 -9.56 -3.23 -13.83
C MET A 63 -9.16 -2.21 -12.76
N ALA A 64 -9.08 -0.92 -13.12
CA ALA A 64 -8.78 0.14 -12.16
C ALA A 64 -9.82 0.22 -11.04
N SER A 65 -11.11 0.09 -11.38
CA SER A 65 -12.20 0.08 -10.40
C SER A 65 -12.08 -1.10 -9.43
N VAL A 66 -11.84 -2.32 -9.95
CA VAL A 66 -11.68 -3.53 -9.14
C VAL A 66 -10.50 -3.38 -8.17
N LEU A 67 -9.35 -2.96 -8.69
CA LEU A 67 -8.14 -2.74 -7.87
C LEU A 67 -8.35 -1.64 -6.82
N ASN A 68 -9.14 -0.61 -7.12
CA ASN A 68 -9.45 0.45 -6.17
C ASN A 68 -10.34 -0.04 -5.03
N THR A 69 -11.36 -0.85 -5.33
CA THR A 69 -12.18 -1.51 -4.29
C THR A 69 -11.31 -2.36 -3.37
N LEU A 70 -10.48 -3.25 -3.93
CA LEU A 70 -9.59 -4.10 -3.13
C LEU A 70 -8.62 -3.29 -2.27
N LYS A 71 -8.12 -2.16 -2.80
CA LYS A 71 -7.28 -1.25 -2.04
C LYS A 71 -8.04 -0.69 -0.83
N THR A 72 -9.24 -0.17 -1.03
CA THR A 72 -10.05 0.41 0.06
C THR A 72 -10.35 -0.62 1.14
N GLU A 73 -10.69 -1.85 0.76
CA GLU A 73 -10.99 -2.94 1.71
C GLU A 73 -9.75 -3.36 2.50
N ARG A 74 -8.58 -3.42 1.86
CA ARG A 74 -7.30 -3.67 2.56
C ARG A 74 -6.95 -2.55 3.54
N GLU A 75 -7.13 -1.29 3.13
CA GLU A 75 -6.93 -0.14 4.02
C GLU A 75 -7.90 -0.18 5.20
N GLN A 76 -9.15 -0.59 4.99
CA GLN A 76 -10.14 -0.77 6.05
C GLN A 76 -9.74 -1.89 7.02
N ALA A 77 -9.32 -3.05 6.50
CA ALA A 77 -8.84 -4.16 7.32
C ALA A 77 -7.60 -3.79 8.15
N GLU A 78 -6.65 -3.03 7.59
CA GLU A 78 -5.49 -2.52 8.33
C GLU A 78 -5.90 -1.54 9.46
N LEU A 79 -6.92 -0.71 9.22
CA LEU A 79 -7.46 0.18 10.26
C LEU A 79 -8.15 -0.61 11.37
N ASP A 80 -8.93 -1.63 11.02
CA ASP A 80 -9.62 -2.46 11.99
C ASP A 80 -8.65 -3.36 12.78
N GLU A 81 -7.54 -3.80 12.17
CA GLU A 81 -6.44 -4.43 12.90
C GLU A 81 -5.84 -3.48 13.94
N LYS A 82 -5.54 -2.22 13.58
CA LYS A 82 -5.04 -1.22 14.53
C LYS A 82 -6.02 -0.96 15.67
N ARG A 83 -7.32 -0.84 15.37
CA ARG A 83 -8.38 -0.68 16.38
C ARG A 83 -8.46 -1.88 17.31
N THR A 84 -8.33 -3.08 16.76
CA THR A 84 -8.32 -4.33 17.54
C THR A 84 -7.12 -4.36 18.49
N VAL A 85 -5.94 -3.94 18.04
CA VAL A 85 -4.74 -3.84 18.90
C VAL A 85 -4.97 -2.87 20.06
N THR A 86 -5.55 -1.69 19.80
CA THR A 86 -5.89 -0.74 20.86
C THR A 86 -6.90 -1.32 21.84
N ALA A 87 -7.95 -1.98 21.35
CA ALA A 87 -8.96 -2.60 22.21
C ALA A 87 -8.40 -3.76 23.05
N LEU A 88 -7.46 -4.54 22.51
CA LEU A 88 -6.75 -5.57 23.27
C LEU A 88 -5.85 -4.96 24.36
N ALA A 89 -5.19 -3.84 24.07
CA ALA A 89 -4.39 -3.13 25.07
C ALA A 89 -5.27 -2.64 26.22
N SER A 90 -6.40 -2.00 25.93
CA SER A 90 -7.36 -1.57 26.96
C SER A 90 -7.91 -2.74 27.78
N LEU A 91 -8.21 -3.87 27.14
CA LEU A 91 -8.68 -5.07 27.83
C LEU A 91 -7.61 -5.63 28.82
N LEU A 92 -6.33 -5.50 28.49
CA LEU A 92 -5.22 -5.90 29.39
C LEU A 92 -4.97 -4.88 30.50
N GLU A 93 -5.28 -3.59 30.29
CA GLU A 93 -5.22 -2.56 31.33
C GLU A 93 -6.32 -2.75 32.38
N GLU A 94 -7.48 -3.29 32.00
CA GLU A 94 -8.60 -3.58 32.90
C GLU A 94 -8.34 -4.79 33.83
N GLY A 95 -7.38 -5.66 33.49
CA GLY A 95 -6.99 -6.80 34.31
C GLY A 95 -6.66 -8.05 33.50
N THR A 96 -6.90 -9.23 34.08
CA THR A 96 -6.70 -10.51 33.39
C THR A 96 -7.96 -10.87 32.59
N PRO A 97 -7.96 -10.77 31.25
CA PRO A 97 -9.13 -11.09 30.48
C PRO A 97 -9.42 -12.58 30.45
N THR A 98 -10.70 -12.89 30.40
CA THR A 98 -11.16 -14.23 30.07
C THR A 98 -10.99 -14.49 28.56
N LEU A 99 -10.96 -15.78 28.20
CA LEU A 99 -10.94 -16.20 26.80
C LEU A 99 -12.13 -15.65 26.00
N ALA A 100 -13.30 -15.49 26.64
CA ALA A 100 -14.50 -14.98 25.99
C ALA A 100 -14.37 -13.49 25.63
N GLU A 101 -13.81 -12.68 26.52
CA GLU A 101 -13.58 -11.25 26.29
C GLU A 101 -12.53 -11.01 25.20
N ALA A 102 -11.43 -11.77 25.24
CA ALA A 102 -10.40 -11.71 24.20
C ALA A 102 -10.96 -12.09 22.82
N ARG A 103 -11.79 -13.14 22.74
CA ARG A 103 -12.48 -13.54 21.50
C ARG A 103 -13.44 -12.47 20.99
N LYS A 104 -14.17 -11.80 21.89
CA LYS A 104 -15.08 -10.72 21.52
C LYS A 104 -14.34 -9.56 20.86
N VAL A 105 -13.19 -9.16 21.40
CA VAL A 105 -12.36 -8.11 20.81
C VAL A 105 -11.76 -8.55 19.47
N LEU A 106 -11.23 -9.77 19.39
CA LEU A 106 -10.63 -10.33 18.17
C LEU A 106 -11.63 -10.58 17.05
N LYS A 107 -12.94 -10.66 17.34
CA LYS A 107 -13.98 -10.89 16.33
C LYS A 107 -13.93 -9.88 15.19
N ALA A 108 -13.67 -8.60 15.47
CA ALA A 108 -13.57 -7.57 14.45
C ALA A 108 -12.49 -7.87 13.38
N ARG A 109 -11.37 -8.47 13.79
CA ARG A 109 -10.29 -8.89 12.89
C ARG A 109 -10.72 -10.04 11.99
N VAL A 110 -11.46 -11.01 12.52
CA VAL A 110 -12.00 -12.14 11.74
C VAL A 110 -13.02 -11.64 10.73
N ASP A 111 -13.96 -10.81 11.18
CA ASP A 111 -15.01 -10.25 10.33
C ASP A 111 -14.40 -9.42 9.18
N SER A 112 -13.33 -8.64 9.44
CA SER A 112 -12.60 -7.88 8.40
C SER A 112 -11.89 -8.80 7.40
N ALA A 113 -11.30 -9.90 7.86
CA ALA A 113 -10.66 -10.88 6.98
C ALA A 113 -11.69 -11.61 6.11
N ASP A 114 -12.87 -11.91 6.64
CA ASP A 114 -13.97 -12.50 5.88
C ASP A 114 -14.51 -11.55 4.81
N GLN A 115 -14.62 -10.25 5.10
CA GLN A 115 -15.00 -9.23 4.13
C GLN A 115 -13.96 -9.13 3.00
N LEU A 116 -12.67 -9.07 3.34
CA LEU A 116 -11.61 -9.02 2.32
C LEU A 116 -11.64 -10.26 1.41
N LYS A 117 -11.83 -11.45 1.98
CA LYS A 117 -11.98 -12.71 1.22
C LYS A 117 -13.14 -12.62 0.23
N GLU A 118 -14.30 -12.13 0.67
CA GLU A 118 -15.49 -11.96 -0.17
C GLU A 118 -15.24 -10.97 -1.33
N GLU A 119 -14.59 -9.84 -1.04
CA GLU A 119 -14.27 -8.83 -2.06
C GLU A 119 -13.19 -9.32 -3.03
N THR A 120 -12.21 -10.11 -2.58
CA THR A 120 -11.27 -10.80 -3.47
C THR A 120 -11.99 -11.79 -4.39
N ALA A 121 -12.97 -12.54 -3.89
CA ALA A 121 -13.76 -13.46 -4.71
C ALA A 121 -14.57 -12.71 -5.78
N LYS A 122 -15.24 -11.62 -5.40
CA LYS A 122 -15.97 -10.74 -6.33
C LYS A 122 -15.04 -10.14 -7.37
N ALA A 123 -13.85 -9.69 -6.97
CA ALA A 123 -12.84 -9.16 -7.87
C ALA A 123 -12.41 -10.19 -8.92
N LEU A 124 -12.20 -11.45 -8.52
CA LEU A 124 -11.82 -12.52 -9.44
C LEU A 124 -12.92 -12.79 -10.48
N VAL A 125 -14.17 -12.88 -10.04
CA VAL A 125 -15.33 -13.04 -10.94
C VAL A 125 -15.43 -11.86 -11.89
N ALA A 126 -15.34 -10.63 -11.38
CA ALA A 126 -15.42 -9.41 -12.18
C ALA A 126 -14.31 -9.31 -13.23
N ILE A 127 -13.07 -9.69 -12.88
CA ILE A 127 -11.94 -9.73 -13.81
C ILE A 127 -12.20 -10.77 -14.91
N SER A 128 -12.64 -11.98 -14.55
CA SER A 128 -12.88 -13.04 -15.53
C SER A 128 -13.98 -12.72 -16.55
N ASP A 129 -14.94 -11.88 -16.18
CA ASP A 129 -16.07 -11.47 -17.02
C ASP A 129 -15.67 -10.57 -18.20
N PHE A 130 -14.66 -9.69 -18.01
CA PHE A 130 -14.28 -8.73 -19.05
C PHE A 130 -13.02 -9.07 -19.81
N LEU A 131 -12.25 -10.05 -19.33
CA LEU A 131 -11.11 -10.59 -20.07
C LEU A 131 -11.61 -11.61 -21.10
N ASP A 132 -10.98 -11.63 -22.27
CA ASP A 132 -11.18 -12.71 -23.23
C ASP A 132 -10.42 -13.99 -22.82
N GLN A 133 -10.46 -15.02 -23.67
CA GLN A 133 -9.84 -16.31 -23.37
C GLN A 133 -8.31 -16.20 -23.23
N ASP A 134 -7.65 -15.53 -24.18
CA ASP A 134 -6.18 -15.42 -24.21
C ASP A 134 -5.69 -14.58 -23.02
N GLN A 135 -6.39 -13.48 -22.72
CA GLN A 135 -6.13 -12.65 -21.55
C GLN A 135 -6.34 -13.40 -20.23
N ARG A 136 -7.35 -14.27 -20.14
CA ARG A 136 -7.56 -15.11 -18.95
C ARG A 136 -6.43 -16.12 -18.75
N GLU A 137 -5.96 -16.74 -19.81
CA GLU A 137 -4.83 -17.67 -19.74
C GLU A 137 -3.56 -16.98 -19.26
N GLU A 138 -3.26 -15.79 -19.78
CA GLU A 138 -2.12 -15.00 -19.31
C GLU A 138 -2.32 -14.54 -17.86
N PHE A 139 -3.53 -14.13 -17.47
CA PHE A 139 -3.81 -13.77 -16.08
C PHE A 139 -3.61 -14.95 -15.12
N ILE A 140 -4.00 -16.17 -15.51
CA ILE A 140 -3.73 -17.39 -14.74
C ILE A 140 -2.21 -17.60 -14.59
N ASN A 141 -1.43 -17.45 -15.66
CA ASN A 141 0.04 -17.54 -15.60
C ASN A 141 0.63 -16.53 -14.62
N LEU A 142 0.14 -15.28 -14.63
CA LEU A 142 0.60 -14.24 -13.71
C LEU A 142 0.27 -14.56 -12.24
N LEU A 143 -0.87 -15.19 -11.96
CA LEU A 143 -1.23 -15.65 -10.63
C LEU A 143 -0.36 -16.82 -10.17
N LEU A 144 -0.15 -17.82 -11.03
CA LEU A 144 0.66 -19.02 -10.71
C LEU A 144 2.13 -18.68 -10.46
N THR A 145 2.66 -17.70 -11.17
CA THR A 145 4.04 -17.22 -10.98
C THR A 145 4.19 -16.28 -9.79
N GLY A 146 3.09 -15.87 -9.16
CA GLY A 146 3.08 -14.89 -8.07
C GLY A 146 3.45 -13.47 -8.53
N SER A 147 3.48 -13.22 -9.84
CA SER A 147 3.75 -11.88 -10.41
C SER A 147 2.64 -10.89 -10.06
N VAL A 148 1.42 -11.40 -9.90
CA VAL A 148 0.24 -10.66 -9.44
C VAL A 148 -0.33 -11.35 -8.21
N SER A 149 -0.72 -10.55 -7.22
CA SER A 149 -1.48 -11.01 -6.06
C SER A 149 -2.68 -10.08 -5.85
N LEU A 150 -3.84 -10.68 -5.63
CA LEU A 150 -5.10 -9.98 -5.32
C LEU A 150 -5.29 -9.82 -3.83
#